data_AF-A0A9P7RY49-F1
#
_entry.id   AF-A0A9P7RY49-F1
#
_cell.length_a   1.000
_cell.length_b   1.000
_cell.length_c   1.000
_cell.angle_alpha   90.00
_cell.angle_beta   90.00
_cell.angle_gamma   90.00
#
_symmetry.space_group_name_H-M   'P 1'
#
loop_
_entity.id
_entity.type
_entity.pdbx_description
1 polymer ?
#
loop_
_entity_poly.entity_id
_entity_poly.type
_entity_poly.pdbx_seq_one_letter_code
_entity_poly.pdbx_strand_id
1 'polypeptide(L)'
;MTENAHFSILDSELAMLLGGVTPSPDENLTVESRRERYDKIVPKAKQNHEPFLPHNSEYTVVDHRIDVGEGVRVLARSIIPTPRDGEDGCFPLLFWIHGGGWITGDVHMDDYHLRRTSVDLRISVVSFEYRLAPEHPFPSAPNDSFAGLKYVAAHPELFSASLKKGFLVGGPSAGGNIAAVLAHRARDDPYFARNETPVTGQLLQIPCLIHVKAYPDRLFLFLIYSFIPPRLCFCTRLHLWFFLQVQILAIVDGTK
;
A
#
# COMPACT_ATOMS: atom_id res chain seq x y z
N MET A 1 0.15 -31.77 -16.60
CA MET A 1 0.57 -30.55 -15.87
C MET A 1 -0.12 -29.38 -16.53
N THR A 2 -0.70 -28.46 -15.78
CA THR A 2 -1.30 -27.26 -16.39
C THR A 2 -0.21 -26.34 -16.92
N GLU A 3 -0.53 -25.59 -17.97
CA GLU A 3 0.37 -24.62 -18.62
C GLU A 3 1.02 -23.66 -17.61
N ASN A 4 0.32 -23.35 -16.52
CA ASN A 4 0.73 -22.41 -15.48
C ASN A 4 1.45 -23.05 -14.28
N ALA A 5 1.68 -24.37 -14.27
CA ALA A 5 2.31 -25.03 -13.12
C ALA A 5 3.70 -24.46 -12.77
N HIS A 6 4.41 -23.91 -13.76
CA HIS A 6 5.71 -23.28 -13.57
C HIS A 6 5.68 -22.01 -12.70
N PHE A 7 4.54 -21.30 -12.61
CA PHE A 7 4.40 -20.12 -11.74
C PHE A 7 4.32 -20.46 -10.24
N SER A 8 4.09 -21.73 -9.91
CA SER A 8 4.11 -22.22 -8.52
C SER A 8 5.46 -22.74 -8.06
N ILE A 9 6.49 -22.69 -8.93
CA ILE A 9 7.85 -23.08 -8.59
C ILE A 9 8.46 -21.94 -7.76
N LEU A 10 8.75 -22.23 -6.49
CA LEU A 10 9.42 -21.29 -5.62
C LEU A 10 10.83 -20.99 -6.15
N ASP A 11 11.20 -19.71 -6.12
CA ASP A 11 12.59 -19.29 -6.27
C ASP A 11 13.48 -20.06 -5.28
N SER A 12 14.67 -20.50 -5.71
CA SER A 12 15.54 -21.35 -4.90
C SER A 12 16.01 -20.66 -3.62
N GLU A 13 16.27 -19.35 -3.66
CA GLU A 13 16.67 -18.58 -2.47
C GLU A 13 15.48 -18.43 -1.51
N LEU A 14 14.28 -18.16 -2.06
CA LEU A 14 13.07 -18.10 -1.25
C LEU A 14 12.74 -19.47 -0.62
N ALA A 15 12.90 -20.56 -1.36
CA ALA A 15 12.67 -21.92 -0.87
C ALA A 15 13.61 -22.26 0.29
N MET A 16 14.88 -21.83 0.22
CA MET A 16 15.83 -21.97 1.32
C MET A 16 15.39 -21.16 2.55
N LEU A 17 14.95 -19.92 2.38
CA LEU A 17 14.51 -19.06 3.48
C LEU A 17 13.24 -19.57 4.17
N LEU A 18 12.32 -20.18 3.43
CA LEU A 18 11.10 -20.76 3.98
C LEU A 18 11.34 -22.10 4.72
N GLY A 19 12.55 -22.67 4.62
CA GLY A 19 12.93 -23.88 5.36
C GLY A 19 12.03 -25.09 5.09
N GLY A 20 11.35 -25.14 3.93
CA GLY A 20 10.36 -26.18 3.61
C GLY A 20 9.05 -26.10 4.40
N VAL A 21 8.84 -25.07 5.21
CA VAL A 21 7.60 -24.87 5.97
C VAL A 21 6.56 -24.21 5.08
N THR A 22 5.56 -24.98 4.67
CA THR A 22 4.31 -24.41 4.16
C THR A 22 3.51 -23.88 5.36
N PRO A 23 3.11 -22.61 5.39
CA PRO A 23 2.20 -22.13 6.41
C PRO A 23 0.92 -22.97 6.34
N SER A 24 0.64 -23.76 7.39
CA SER A 24 -0.68 -24.38 7.50
C SER A 24 -1.71 -23.27 7.65
N PRO A 25 -2.87 -23.34 6.95
CA PRO A 25 -4.02 -22.53 7.33
C PRO A 25 -4.31 -22.80 8.79
N ASP A 26 -4.18 -21.77 9.62
CA ASP A 26 -4.61 -21.84 11.01
C ASP A 26 -6.10 -21.51 11.01
N GLU A 27 -6.91 -22.55 11.22
CA GLU A 27 -8.37 -22.49 11.18
C GLU A 27 -8.96 -21.65 12.34
N ASN A 28 -8.14 -21.27 13.32
CA ASN A 28 -8.55 -20.48 14.50
C ASN A 28 -8.02 -19.03 14.49
N LEU A 29 -7.57 -18.52 13.34
CA LEU A 29 -7.10 -17.13 13.24
C LEU A 29 -8.26 -16.13 13.41
N THR A 30 -8.23 -15.38 14.51
CA THR A 30 -9.11 -14.24 14.76
C THR A 30 -8.47 -12.93 14.26
N VAL A 31 -9.23 -11.83 14.25
CA VAL A 31 -8.68 -10.50 13.93
C VAL A 31 -7.64 -10.11 14.98
N GLU A 32 -7.91 -10.40 16.24
CA GLU A 32 -7.03 -10.11 17.37
C GLU A 32 -5.71 -10.88 17.24
N SER A 33 -5.75 -12.19 16.97
CA SER A 33 -4.52 -12.98 16.82
C SER A 33 -3.69 -12.53 15.60
N ARG A 34 -4.34 -12.04 14.55
CA ARG A 34 -3.66 -11.41 13.40
C ARG A 34 -3.00 -10.09 13.78
N ARG A 35 -3.69 -9.22 14.54
CA ARG A 35 -3.12 -7.96 15.04
C ARG A 35 -1.91 -8.21 15.94
N GLU A 36 -2.04 -9.11 16.92
CA GLU A 36 -0.91 -9.50 17.80
C GLU A 36 0.29 -10.05 17.02
N ARG A 37 0.04 -10.82 15.97
CA ARG A 37 1.11 -11.32 15.10
C ARG A 37 1.79 -10.18 14.35
N TYR A 38 1.04 -9.22 13.84
CA TYR A 38 1.59 -8.03 13.18
C TYR A 38 2.43 -7.18 14.12
N ASP A 39 1.98 -6.97 15.35
CA ASP A 39 2.72 -6.22 16.37
C ASP A 39 4.09 -6.85 16.68
N LYS A 40 4.23 -8.17 16.51
CA LYS A 40 5.50 -8.89 16.66
C LYS A 40 6.38 -8.85 15.41
N ILE A 41 5.78 -8.80 14.21
CA ILE A 41 6.52 -8.84 12.94
C ILE A 41 7.04 -7.47 12.55
N VAL A 42 6.27 -6.40 12.75
CA VAL A 42 6.64 -5.03 12.33
C VAL A 42 7.96 -4.57 12.95
N PRO A 43 8.24 -4.74 14.26
CA PRO A 43 9.54 -4.38 14.84
C PRO A 43 10.72 -5.13 14.20
N LYS A 44 10.53 -6.43 13.89
CA LYS A 44 11.57 -7.23 13.25
C LYS A 44 11.80 -6.81 11.80
N ALA A 45 10.74 -6.48 11.06
CA ALA A 45 10.85 -5.92 9.73
C ALA A 45 11.62 -4.57 9.75
N LYS A 46 11.33 -3.70 10.73
CA LYS A 46 12.08 -2.45 10.93
C LYS A 46 13.58 -2.71 11.19
N GLN A 47 13.92 -3.62 12.08
CA GLN A 47 15.33 -3.98 12.36
C GLN A 47 16.07 -4.47 11.10
N ASN A 48 15.40 -5.23 10.23
CA ASN A 48 16.00 -5.66 8.97
C ASN A 48 16.27 -4.50 7.99
N HIS A 49 15.49 -3.41 8.08
CA HIS A 49 15.65 -2.23 7.24
C HIS A 49 16.54 -1.15 7.85
N GLU A 50 16.80 -1.21 9.16
CA GLU A 50 17.59 -0.22 9.91
C GLU A 50 19.00 0.03 9.33
N PRO A 51 19.78 -1.00 8.93
CA PRO A 51 21.11 -0.79 8.35
C PRO A 51 21.09 -0.06 7.01
N PHE A 52 19.93 0.03 6.36
CA PHE A 52 19.74 0.67 5.06
C PHE A 52 19.09 2.04 5.15
N LEU A 53 18.90 2.59 6.36
CA LEU A 53 18.39 3.93 6.53
C LEU A 53 19.40 4.97 6.02
N PRO A 54 18.93 6.01 5.32
CA PRO A 54 19.74 7.21 5.07
C PRO A 54 20.16 7.88 6.37
N HIS A 55 21.18 8.75 6.30
CA HIS A 55 21.57 9.51 7.47
C HIS A 55 20.41 10.42 7.93
N ASN A 56 20.22 10.58 9.25
CA ASN A 56 19.07 11.32 9.80
C ASN A 56 19.02 12.80 9.39
N SER A 57 20.12 13.37 8.88
CA SER A 57 20.13 14.73 8.32
C SER A 57 19.56 14.82 6.91
N GLU A 58 19.32 13.68 6.24
CA GLU A 58 18.87 13.64 4.84
C GLU A 58 17.35 13.69 4.69
N TYR A 59 16.60 13.61 5.78
CA TYR A 59 15.14 13.68 5.77
C TYR A 59 14.58 14.18 7.09
N THR A 60 13.32 14.63 7.07
CA THR A 60 12.53 15.00 8.23
C THR A 60 11.26 14.15 8.28
N VAL A 61 10.82 13.77 9.47
CA VAL A 61 9.58 13.00 9.70
C VAL A 61 8.65 13.83 10.59
N VAL A 62 7.43 14.05 10.14
CA VAL A 62 6.41 14.82 10.89
C VAL A 62 5.08 14.07 10.86
N ASP A 63 4.44 14.00 12.03
CA ASP A 63 3.12 13.41 12.19
C ASP A 63 2.04 14.49 12.14
N HIS A 64 0.98 14.21 11.40
CA HIS A 64 -0.16 15.09 11.15
C HIS A 64 -1.45 14.38 11.55
N ARG A 65 -2.44 15.13 12.03
CA ARG A 65 -3.79 14.60 12.22
C ARG A 65 -4.71 15.18 11.16
N ILE A 66 -5.05 14.38 10.16
CA ILE A 66 -5.85 14.79 9.01
C ILE A 66 -7.31 14.47 9.29
N ASP A 67 -8.18 15.45 9.08
CA ASP A 67 -9.63 15.28 9.15
C ASP A 67 -10.13 14.54 7.89
N VAL A 68 -10.78 13.41 8.10
CA VAL A 68 -11.34 12.57 7.02
C VAL A 68 -12.85 12.65 6.93
N GLY A 69 -13.46 13.63 7.61
CA GLY A 69 -14.89 13.85 7.66
C GLY A 69 -15.54 13.30 8.92
N GLU A 70 -16.74 13.80 9.21
CA GLU A 70 -17.59 13.37 10.34
C GLU A 70 -16.89 13.48 11.71
N GLY A 71 -15.93 14.41 11.84
CA GLY A 71 -15.15 14.60 13.06
C GLY A 71 -14.07 13.54 13.31
N VAL A 72 -13.85 12.63 12.34
CA VAL A 72 -12.81 11.61 12.42
C VAL A 72 -11.49 12.21 11.96
N ARG A 73 -10.45 12.04 12.79
CA ARG A 73 -9.07 12.39 12.44
C ARG A 73 -8.18 11.18 12.48
N VAL A 74 -7.45 10.94 11.40
CA VAL A 74 -6.49 9.84 11.26
C VAL A 74 -5.07 10.39 11.23
N LEU A 75 -4.10 9.56 11.61
CA LEU A 75 -2.70 9.92 11.55
C LEU A 75 -2.22 9.87 10.09
N ALA A 76 -1.40 10.84 9.72
CA ALA A 76 -0.61 10.80 8.51
C ALA A 76 0.82 11.20 8.84
N ARG A 77 1.79 10.43 8.39
CA ARG A 77 3.20 10.69 8.58
C ARG A 77 3.82 11.18 7.30
N SER A 78 4.30 12.42 7.31
CA SER A 78 5.10 12.95 6.21
C SER A 78 6.56 12.63 6.39
N ILE A 79 7.22 12.17 5.34
CA ILE A 79 8.65 11.97 5.26
C ILE A 79 9.17 12.82 4.11
N ILE A 80 10.00 13.80 4.43
CA ILE A 80 10.41 14.86 3.50
C ILE A 80 11.92 14.82 3.39
N PRO A 81 12.49 14.71 2.17
CA PRO A 81 13.93 14.73 2.02
C PRO A 81 14.47 16.15 2.29
N THR A 82 15.63 16.24 2.94
CA THR A 82 16.34 17.52 3.15
C THR A 82 16.79 18.06 1.79
N PRO A 83 16.47 19.32 1.44
CA PRO A 83 16.86 19.90 0.15
C PRO A 83 18.38 19.87 -0.06
N ARG A 84 18.80 19.52 -1.28
CA ARG A 84 20.20 19.62 -1.73
C ARG A 84 20.44 21.01 -2.33
N ASP A 85 21.71 21.40 -2.47
CA ASP A 85 22.08 22.67 -3.09
C ASP A 85 21.45 22.83 -4.48
N GLY A 86 20.73 23.94 -4.68
CA GLY A 86 20.03 24.24 -5.92
C GLY A 86 18.62 23.66 -6.05
N GLU A 87 18.15 22.85 -5.10
CA GLU A 87 16.74 22.45 -5.04
C GLU A 87 15.88 23.56 -4.39
N ASP A 88 14.65 23.71 -4.88
CA ASP A 88 13.66 24.68 -4.37
C ASP A 88 12.95 24.20 -3.08
N GLY A 89 13.32 23.03 -2.57
CA GLY A 89 12.73 22.40 -1.40
C GLY A 89 11.30 21.89 -1.59
N CYS A 90 10.81 21.80 -2.83
CA CYS A 90 9.51 21.22 -3.15
C CYS A 90 9.67 19.96 -4.01
N PHE A 91 9.18 18.82 -3.55
CA PHE A 91 9.39 17.51 -4.18
C PHE A 91 8.12 16.98 -4.85
N PRO A 92 8.19 16.03 -5.80
CA PRO A 92 7.02 15.22 -6.13
C PRO A 92 6.45 14.56 -4.85
N LEU A 93 5.21 14.10 -4.91
CA LEU A 93 4.53 13.53 -3.76
C LEU A 93 4.10 12.08 -4.01
N LEU A 94 4.37 11.20 -3.04
CA LEU A 94 3.80 9.86 -2.95
C LEU A 94 2.84 9.79 -1.75
N PHE A 95 1.55 9.62 -2.03
CA PHE A 95 0.55 9.27 -1.03
C PHE A 95 0.52 7.75 -0.84
N TRP A 96 1.07 7.28 0.29
CA TRP A 96 1.28 5.88 0.59
C TRP A 96 0.23 5.33 1.54
N ILE A 97 -0.29 4.15 1.22
CA ILE A 97 -1.34 3.47 1.99
C ILE A 97 -0.80 2.11 2.41
N HIS A 98 -0.73 1.87 3.73
CA HIS A 98 -0.17 0.64 4.25
C HIS A 98 -1.04 -0.59 3.94
N GLY A 99 -0.42 -1.77 3.93
CA GLY A 99 -1.08 -3.07 3.79
C GLY A 99 -1.78 -3.53 5.08
N GLY A 100 -1.97 -4.84 5.25
CA GLY A 100 -2.54 -5.41 6.48
C GLY A 100 -3.97 -5.94 6.35
N GLY A 101 -4.41 -6.28 5.14
CA GLY A 101 -5.70 -6.96 4.92
C GLY A 101 -6.90 -6.14 5.43
N TRP A 102 -6.80 -4.81 5.44
CA TRP A 102 -7.79 -3.87 5.97
C TRP A 102 -8.07 -3.98 7.48
N ILE A 103 -7.40 -4.89 8.20
CA ILE A 103 -7.68 -5.20 9.62
C ILE A 103 -6.50 -4.95 10.55
N THR A 104 -5.30 -4.76 10.00
CA THR A 104 -4.05 -4.46 10.73
C THR A 104 -3.26 -3.37 9.99
N GLY A 105 -2.18 -2.91 10.62
CA GLY A 105 -1.22 -1.97 10.04
C GLY A 105 -1.45 -0.54 10.47
N ASP A 106 -0.41 0.27 10.30
CA ASP A 106 -0.32 1.67 10.68
C ASP A 106 0.80 2.35 9.87
N VAL A 107 1.09 3.62 10.15
CA VAL A 107 2.21 4.35 9.51
C VAL A 107 3.59 3.77 9.81
N HIS A 108 3.72 2.92 10.84
CA HIS A 108 4.99 2.33 11.24
C HIS A 108 5.39 1.14 10.37
N MET A 109 4.43 0.50 9.69
CA MET A 109 4.65 -0.73 8.94
C MET A 109 5.71 -0.58 7.83
N ASP A 110 5.66 0.52 7.08
CA ASP A 110 6.53 0.77 5.93
C ASP A 110 7.55 1.92 6.19
N ASP A 111 7.61 2.47 7.41
CA ASP A 111 8.31 3.72 7.76
C ASP A 111 9.78 3.77 7.29
N TYR A 112 10.57 2.72 7.57
CA TYR A 112 12.00 2.72 7.23
C TYR A 112 12.24 2.58 5.73
N HIS A 113 11.42 1.78 5.05
CA HIS A 113 11.46 1.67 3.60
C HIS A 113 11.12 3.01 2.96
N LEU A 114 10.07 3.69 3.43
CA LEU A 114 9.63 4.97 2.90
C LEU A 114 10.61 6.12 3.17
N ARG A 115 11.33 6.11 4.29
CA ARG A 115 12.44 7.06 4.53
C ARG A 115 13.52 6.94 3.48
N ARG A 116 13.96 5.70 3.22
CA ARG A 116 14.93 5.44 2.16
C ARG A 116 14.39 5.86 0.79
N THR A 117 13.17 5.46 0.44
CA THR A 117 12.51 5.84 -0.82
C THR A 117 12.43 7.36 -0.98
N SER A 118 12.08 8.09 0.09
CA SER A 118 11.99 9.55 0.08
C SER A 118 13.33 10.20 -0.28
N VAL A 119 14.42 9.74 0.33
CA VAL A 119 15.77 10.26 0.10
C VAL A 119 16.30 9.85 -1.28
N ASP A 120 16.20 8.58 -1.62
CA ASP A 120 16.76 8.01 -2.86
C ASP A 120 16.08 8.60 -4.10
N LEU A 121 14.75 8.78 -4.05
CA LEU A 121 13.95 9.28 -5.19
C LEU A 121 13.68 10.78 -5.14
N ARG A 122 14.13 11.49 -4.11
CA ARG A 122 13.84 12.92 -3.89
C ARG A 122 12.34 13.21 -3.95
N ILE A 123 11.57 12.43 -3.20
CA ILE A 123 10.11 12.48 -3.18
C ILE A 123 9.61 12.70 -1.75
N SER A 124 8.65 13.61 -1.57
CA SER A 124 7.91 13.70 -0.32
C SER A 124 6.95 12.53 -0.23
N VAL A 125 6.91 11.87 0.92
CA VAL A 125 6.00 10.75 1.17
C VAL A 125 5.00 11.16 2.23
N VAL A 126 3.72 10.87 2.02
CA VAL A 126 2.69 10.91 3.07
C VAL A 126 2.18 9.50 3.28
N SER A 127 2.64 8.84 4.34
CA SER A 127 2.13 7.55 4.79
C SER A 127 0.85 7.79 5.59
N PHE A 128 -0.26 7.20 5.16
CA PHE A 128 -1.60 7.57 5.64
C PHE A 128 -2.29 6.41 6.36
N GLU A 129 -2.83 6.66 7.56
CA GLU A 129 -3.69 5.69 8.25
C GLU A 129 -5.13 5.77 7.77
N TYR A 130 -5.81 4.63 7.82
CA TYR A 130 -7.24 4.53 7.56
C TYR A 130 -7.88 3.67 8.64
N ARG A 131 -9.18 3.89 8.88
CA ARG A 131 -9.90 3.10 9.87
C ARG A 131 -9.97 1.63 9.45
N LEU A 132 -9.65 0.74 10.40
CA LEU A 132 -9.54 -0.69 10.18
C LEU A 132 -10.89 -1.39 10.38
N ALA A 133 -11.09 -2.46 9.63
CA ALA A 133 -12.12 -3.46 9.88
C ALA A 133 -11.69 -4.39 11.03
N PRO A 134 -12.65 -5.06 11.71
CA PRO A 134 -14.10 -5.04 11.51
C PRO A 134 -14.83 -3.84 12.12
N GLU A 135 -14.17 -3.04 12.96
CA GLU A 135 -14.78 -1.89 13.65
C GLU A 135 -15.30 -0.85 12.67
N HIS A 136 -14.60 -0.67 11.56
CA HIS A 136 -14.97 0.22 10.47
C HIS A 136 -14.96 -0.55 9.14
N PRO A 137 -16.06 -1.26 8.81
CA PRO A 137 -16.11 -2.08 7.61
C PRO A 137 -16.05 -1.23 6.34
N PHE A 138 -15.86 -1.89 5.20
CA PHE A 138 -15.99 -1.24 3.88
C PHE A 138 -17.32 -0.46 3.79
N PRO A 139 -17.32 0.79 3.28
CA PRO A 139 -16.24 1.48 2.56
C PRO A 139 -15.40 2.45 3.40
N SER A 140 -15.28 2.26 4.72
CA SER A 140 -14.59 3.23 5.61
C SER A 140 -13.15 3.50 5.18
N ALA A 141 -12.32 2.46 5.03
CA ALA A 141 -10.92 2.60 4.63
C ALA A 141 -10.71 3.40 3.31
N PRO A 142 -11.33 3.02 2.17
CA PRO A 142 -11.18 3.81 0.95
C PRO A 142 -11.81 5.19 0.99
N ASN A 143 -12.80 5.44 1.87
CA ASN A 143 -13.34 6.78 2.08
C ASN A 143 -12.37 7.67 2.86
N ASP A 144 -11.81 7.16 3.96
CA ASP A 144 -10.80 7.87 4.75
C ASP A 144 -9.59 8.24 3.89
N SER A 145 -9.06 7.26 3.16
CA SER A 145 -7.90 7.49 2.29
C SER A 145 -8.19 8.47 1.15
N PHE A 146 -9.42 8.51 0.62
CA PHE A 146 -9.78 9.47 -0.41
C PHE A 146 -9.94 10.89 0.16
N ALA A 147 -10.51 11.04 1.36
CA ALA A 147 -10.55 12.30 2.07
C ALA A 147 -9.13 12.81 2.38
N GLY A 148 -8.25 11.90 2.83
CA GLY A 148 -6.83 12.16 3.03
C GLY A 148 -6.12 12.61 1.75
N LEU A 149 -6.33 11.93 0.63
CA LEU A 149 -5.76 12.30 -0.66
C LEU A 149 -6.18 13.72 -1.08
N LYS A 150 -7.46 14.08 -0.90
CA LYS A 150 -7.95 15.44 -1.19
C LYS A 150 -7.36 16.47 -0.24
N TYR A 151 -7.24 16.15 1.06
CA TYR A 151 -6.60 17.03 2.03
C TYR A 151 -5.14 17.32 1.64
N VAL A 152 -4.38 16.29 1.30
CA VAL A 152 -2.98 16.43 0.91
C VAL A 152 -2.85 17.20 -0.41
N ALA A 153 -3.75 16.96 -1.37
CA ALA A 153 -3.79 17.71 -2.61
C ALA A 153 -4.16 19.19 -2.43
N ALA A 154 -4.91 19.52 -1.37
CA ALA A 154 -5.30 20.88 -1.02
C ALA A 154 -4.21 21.67 -0.28
N HIS A 155 -3.29 20.98 0.40
CA HIS A 155 -2.25 21.58 1.24
C HIS A 155 -0.86 21.00 0.96
N PRO A 156 -0.39 20.98 -0.30
CA PRO A 156 0.89 20.34 -0.66
C PRO A 156 2.10 21.00 0.04
N GLU A 157 2.01 22.27 0.40
CA GLU A 157 3.03 23.02 1.13
C GLU A 157 3.33 22.45 2.52
N LEU A 158 2.35 21.83 3.20
CA LEU A 158 2.56 21.17 4.49
C LEU A 158 3.49 19.95 4.40
N PHE A 159 3.65 19.43 3.18
CA PHE A 159 4.43 18.23 2.88
C PHE A 159 5.67 18.55 2.03
N SER A 160 6.02 19.83 1.90
CA SER A 160 7.08 20.31 1.00
C SER A 160 6.94 19.71 -0.41
N ALA A 161 5.72 19.68 -0.92
CA ALA A 161 5.37 18.99 -2.16
C ALA A 161 4.99 19.94 -3.29
N SER A 162 5.29 19.52 -4.53
CA SER A 162 4.80 20.11 -5.76
C SER A 162 4.13 19.03 -6.59
N LEU A 163 2.79 19.04 -6.60
CA LEU A 163 1.98 18.04 -7.32
C LEU A 163 2.20 18.10 -8.84
N LYS A 164 2.66 19.24 -9.36
CA LYS A 164 3.05 19.42 -10.77
C LYS A 164 4.33 18.66 -11.13
N LYS A 165 5.23 18.43 -10.17
CA LYS A 165 6.43 17.59 -10.37
C LYS A 165 6.08 16.09 -10.33
N GLY A 166 4.93 15.75 -9.77
CA GLY A 166 4.36 14.40 -9.72
C GLY A 166 3.50 14.21 -8.49
N PHE A 167 2.38 13.51 -8.65
CA PHE A 167 1.47 13.15 -7.58
C PHE A 167 1.05 11.69 -7.72
N LEU A 168 1.68 10.83 -6.92
CA LEU A 168 1.53 9.39 -6.99
C LEU A 168 0.69 8.87 -5.83
N VAL A 169 -0.06 7.80 -6.10
CA VAL A 169 -0.72 6.99 -5.05
C VAL A 169 -0.14 5.58 -5.06
N GLY A 170 0.07 4.98 -3.89
CA GLY A 170 0.64 3.63 -3.86
C GLY A 170 0.47 2.91 -2.54
N GLY A 171 0.70 1.60 -2.57
CA GLY A 171 0.67 0.77 -1.37
C GLY A 171 0.78 -0.73 -1.67
N PRO A 172 1.01 -1.56 -0.62
CA PRO A 172 1.07 -3.01 -0.74
C PRO A 172 -0.24 -3.68 -0.35
N SER A 173 -0.56 -4.81 -0.98
CA SER A 173 -1.67 -5.70 -0.57
C SER A 173 -3.01 -4.96 -0.49
N ALA A 174 -3.61 -4.85 0.71
CA ALA A 174 -4.80 -4.06 0.97
C ALA A 174 -4.62 -2.57 0.65
N GLY A 175 -3.45 -2.00 0.94
CA GLY A 175 -3.11 -0.62 0.58
C GLY A 175 -3.00 -0.43 -0.92
N GLY A 176 -2.51 -1.44 -1.64
CA GLY A 176 -2.51 -1.46 -3.11
C GLY A 176 -3.93 -1.51 -3.69
N ASN A 177 -4.85 -2.26 -3.07
CA ASN A 177 -6.26 -2.19 -3.42
C ASN A 177 -6.83 -0.78 -3.23
N ILE A 178 -6.60 -0.17 -2.06
CA ILE A 178 -7.12 1.17 -1.78
C ILE A 178 -6.52 2.17 -2.77
N ALA A 179 -5.22 2.13 -3.04
CA ALA A 179 -4.55 2.98 -4.02
C ALA A 179 -5.16 2.83 -5.43
N ALA A 180 -5.50 1.60 -5.84
CA ALA A 180 -6.25 1.32 -7.08
C ALA A 180 -7.59 2.07 -7.12
N VAL A 181 -8.37 1.96 -6.04
CA VAL A 181 -9.65 2.66 -5.89
C VAL A 181 -9.45 4.18 -5.92
N LEU A 182 -8.43 4.71 -5.23
CA LEU A 182 -8.17 6.15 -5.17
C LEU A 182 -7.85 6.74 -6.54
N ALA A 183 -7.05 6.07 -7.37
CA ALA A 183 -6.73 6.59 -8.71
C ALA A 183 -7.98 6.70 -9.59
N HIS A 184 -8.87 5.69 -9.56
CA HIS A 184 -10.15 5.76 -10.27
C HIS A 184 -11.03 6.90 -9.74
N ARG A 185 -11.18 7.00 -8.40
CA ARG A 185 -11.97 8.08 -7.79
C ARG A 185 -11.39 9.46 -8.10
N ALA A 186 -10.06 9.61 -8.09
CA ALA A 186 -9.40 10.89 -8.35
C ALA A 186 -9.54 11.31 -9.82
N ARG A 187 -9.45 10.36 -10.77
CA ARG A 187 -9.72 10.59 -12.19
C ARG A 187 -11.15 11.13 -12.41
N ASP A 188 -12.13 10.57 -11.70
CA ASP A 188 -13.54 10.88 -11.90
C ASP A 188 -14.05 12.03 -11.00
N ASP A 189 -13.31 12.45 -9.97
CA ASP A 189 -13.71 13.52 -9.05
C ASP A 189 -13.36 14.91 -9.63
N PRO A 190 -14.35 15.80 -9.82
CA PRO A 190 -14.14 17.13 -10.37
C PRO A 190 -13.15 18.01 -9.58
N TYR A 191 -12.86 17.70 -8.31
CA TYR A 191 -11.87 18.40 -7.52
C TYR A 191 -10.48 18.35 -8.18
N PHE A 192 -9.99 17.18 -8.59
CA PHE A 192 -8.65 17.05 -9.14
C PHE A 192 -8.56 17.66 -10.55
N ALA A 193 -9.63 17.55 -11.34
CA ALA A 193 -9.72 18.20 -12.64
C ALA A 193 -9.71 19.74 -12.52
N ARG A 194 -10.55 20.31 -11.64
CA ARG A 194 -10.64 21.78 -11.47
C ARG A 194 -9.38 22.41 -10.90
N ASN A 195 -8.65 21.69 -10.05
CA ASN A 195 -7.42 22.19 -9.44
C ASN A 195 -6.17 21.85 -10.26
N GLU A 196 -6.31 21.17 -11.41
CA GLU A 196 -5.18 20.72 -12.25
C GLU A 196 -4.15 19.90 -11.46
N THR A 197 -4.62 19.06 -10.55
CA THR A 197 -3.80 18.19 -9.68
C THR A 197 -4.10 16.71 -9.93
N PRO A 198 -4.01 16.21 -11.18
CA PRO A 198 -4.27 14.81 -11.45
C PRO A 198 -3.27 13.92 -10.71
N VAL A 199 -3.72 12.72 -10.32
CA VAL A 199 -2.79 11.65 -9.95
C VAL A 199 -2.00 11.27 -11.20
N THR A 200 -0.68 11.45 -11.16
CA THR A 200 0.23 11.26 -12.30
C THR A 200 0.87 9.88 -12.35
N GLY A 201 0.69 9.07 -11.31
CA GLY A 201 1.28 7.74 -11.25
C GLY A 201 0.68 6.87 -10.17
N GLN A 202 0.81 5.55 -10.35
CA GLN A 202 0.30 4.58 -9.40
C GLN A 202 1.28 3.43 -9.19
N LEU A 203 1.53 3.09 -7.92
CA LEU A 203 2.39 1.99 -7.51
C LEU A 203 1.59 0.93 -6.75
N LEU A 204 1.27 -0.19 -7.42
CA LEU A 204 0.52 -1.28 -6.83
C LEU A 204 1.42 -2.47 -6.54
N GLN A 205 1.69 -2.73 -5.26
CA GLN A 205 2.47 -3.89 -4.84
C GLN A 205 1.52 -5.00 -4.39
N ILE A 206 1.54 -6.15 -5.06
CA ILE A 206 0.73 -7.35 -4.72
C ILE A 206 -0.74 -7.04 -4.35
N PRO A 207 -1.49 -6.24 -5.14
CA PRO A 207 -2.77 -5.69 -4.72
C PRO A 207 -3.91 -6.73 -4.70
N CYS A 208 -4.81 -6.62 -3.73
CA CYS A 208 -6.02 -7.44 -3.66
C CYS A 208 -7.18 -6.78 -4.45
N LEU A 209 -7.25 -6.92 -5.77
CA LEU A 209 -8.13 -6.08 -6.60
C LEU A 209 -9.58 -6.53 -6.75
N ILE A 210 -9.85 -7.84 -6.73
CA ILE A 210 -11.18 -8.38 -7.06
C ILE A 210 -11.60 -9.39 -6.00
N HIS A 211 -12.81 -9.22 -5.47
CA HIS A 211 -13.39 -10.19 -4.55
C HIS A 211 -13.69 -11.51 -5.28
N VAL A 212 -13.44 -12.66 -4.65
CA VAL A 212 -13.57 -13.99 -5.28
C VAL A 212 -14.93 -14.24 -5.94
N LYS A 213 -16.01 -13.72 -5.33
CA LYS A 213 -17.39 -13.81 -5.85
C LYS A 213 -17.72 -12.85 -7.01
N ALA A 214 -16.82 -11.91 -7.31
CA ALA A 214 -17.01 -10.89 -8.34
C ALA A 214 -16.11 -11.13 -9.56
N TYR A 215 -15.36 -12.23 -9.60
CA TYR A 215 -14.59 -12.57 -10.79
C TYR A 215 -15.52 -12.91 -11.95
N PRO A 216 -15.30 -12.33 -13.15
CA PRO A 216 -16.02 -12.74 -14.33
C PRO A 216 -15.76 -14.23 -14.62
N ASP A 217 -16.81 -14.99 -14.93
CA ASP A 217 -16.73 -16.45 -15.19
C ASP A 217 -15.64 -16.81 -16.21
N ARG A 218 -15.46 -15.97 -17.23
CA ARG A 218 -14.43 -16.13 -18.28
C ARG A 218 -12.99 -16.09 -17.76
N LEU A 219 -12.75 -15.51 -16.58
CA LEU A 219 -11.43 -15.40 -15.95
C LEU A 219 -11.26 -16.39 -14.79
N PHE A 220 -12.33 -17.09 -14.39
CA PHE A 220 -12.32 -17.97 -13.22
C PHE A 220 -11.37 -19.16 -13.38
N LEU A 221 -11.18 -19.66 -14.60
CA LEU A 221 -10.25 -20.76 -14.92
C LEU A 221 -8.78 -20.42 -14.65
N PHE A 222 -8.41 -19.12 -14.62
CA PHE A 222 -7.03 -18.70 -14.32
C PHE A 222 -6.72 -18.67 -12.82
N LEU A 223 -7.73 -18.54 -11.94
CA LEU A 223 -7.53 -18.45 -10.49
C LEU A 223 -7.27 -19.77 -9.80
N ILE A 224 -7.84 -20.87 -10.30
CA ILE A 224 -7.77 -22.18 -9.64
C ILE A 224 -6.33 -22.73 -9.63
N TYR A 225 -5.41 -22.16 -10.41
CA TYR A 225 -4.09 -22.74 -10.62
C TYR A 225 -2.92 -21.98 -10.00
N SER A 226 -3.11 -20.77 -9.46
CA SER A 226 -1.97 -20.03 -8.93
C SER A 226 -1.60 -20.39 -7.50
N PHE A 227 -2.51 -20.81 -6.62
CA PHE A 227 -2.12 -21.29 -5.29
C PHE A 227 -3.16 -22.28 -4.74
N ILE A 228 -2.68 -23.47 -4.32
CA ILE A 228 -3.37 -24.55 -3.57
C ILE A 228 -4.07 -25.65 -4.42
N PRO A 229 -3.79 -26.95 -4.20
CA PRO A 229 -4.46 -28.05 -4.90
C PRO A 229 -5.97 -28.14 -4.61
N PRO A 230 -6.78 -28.67 -5.55
CA PRO A 230 -8.24 -28.56 -5.60
C PRO A 230 -9.01 -29.20 -4.42
N ARG A 231 -8.35 -29.92 -3.51
CA ARG A 231 -8.99 -30.51 -2.31
C ARG A 231 -9.20 -29.52 -1.15
N LEU A 232 -8.67 -28.30 -1.24
CA LEU A 232 -8.85 -27.24 -0.22
C LEU A 232 -9.91 -26.18 -0.59
N CYS A 233 -10.58 -26.31 -1.74
CA CYS A 233 -11.50 -25.29 -2.26
C CYS A 233 -12.81 -25.09 -1.46
N PHE A 234 -13.10 -25.93 -0.45
CA PHE A 234 -14.38 -25.89 0.27
C PHE A 234 -14.38 -25.06 1.57
N CYS A 235 -13.24 -24.52 2.01
CA CYS A 235 -13.14 -23.75 3.25
C CYS A 235 -12.52 -22.36 3.02
N THR A 236 -13.18 -21.47 2.28
CA THR A 236 -12.73 -20.08 2.12
C THR A 236 -13.63 -19.09 2.86
N ARG A 237 -13.51 -19.10 4.20
CA ARG A 237 -13.64 -17.87 5.00
C ARG A 237 -12.24 -17.28 5.17
N LEU A 238 -11.90 -16.32 4.32
CA LEU A 238 -10.99 -15.20 4.63
C LEU A 238 -9.56 -15.55 5.10
N HIS A 239 -8.88 -16.57 4.56
CA HIS A 239 -7.52 -16.89 5.01
C HIS A 239 -6.55 -17.22 3.87
N LEU A 240 -5.33 -16.70 4.02
CA LEU A 240 -4.13 -16.73 3.15
C LEU A 240 -4.11 -15.81 1.91
N TRP A 241 -3.50 -14.63 2.08
CA TRP A 241 -2.94 -13.82 0.99
C TRP A 241 -1.56 -13.35 1.42
N PHE A 242 -0.56 -14.20 1.27
CA PHE A 242 0.85 -13.79 1.32
C PHE A 242 1.65 -14.68 0.38
N PHE A 243 2.55 -14.02 -0.37
CA PHE A 243 3.60 -14.52 -1.25
C PHE A 243 3.35 -14.51 -2.78
N LEU A 244 4.25 -13.78 -3.44
CA LEU A 244 4.63 -13.64 -4.86
C LEU A 244 3.80 -12.79 -5.84
N GLN A 245 4.43 -11.64 -6.16
CA GLN A 245 4.78 -11.09 -7.48
C GLN A 245 3.67 -10.84 -8.52
N VAL A 246 3.33 -9.55 -8.70
CA VAL A 246 3.71 -8.72 -9.87
C VAL A 246 3.78 -7.27 -9.36
N GLN A 247 4.91 -6.59 -9.49
CA GLN A 247 4.96 -5.13 -9.36
C GLN A 247 4.44 -4.56 -10.68
N ILE A 248 3.23 -4.03 -10.69
CA ILE A 248 2.75 -3.24 -11.83
C ILE A 248 3.09 -1.78 -11.51
N LEU A 249 4.22 -1.31 -12.05
CA LEU A 249 4.47 0.11 -12.17
C LEU A 249 3.76 0.60 -13.43
N ALA A 250 2.58 1.19 -13.26
CA ALA A 250 1.89 1.87 -14.34
C ALA A 250 2.25 3.36 -14.28
N ILE A 251 3.16 3.78 -15.16
CA ILE A 251 3.36 5.21 -15.45
C ILE A 251 2.18 5.62 -16.34
N VAL A 252 1.26 6.40 -15.79
CA VAL A 252 0.17 6.99 -16.58
C VAL A 252 0.77 8.21 -17.27
N ASP A 253 1.28 8.00 -18.49
CA ASP A 253 1.69 9.12 -19.34
C ASP A 253 0.44 9.88 -19.78
N GLY A 254 0.29 11.12 -19.29
CA GLY A 254 -0.83 12.02 -19.55
C GLY A 254 -0.85 12.60 -20.97
N THR A 255 -0.37 11.86 -21.97
CA THR A 255 -0.33 12.32 -23.36
C THR A 255 -0.91 11.28 -24.35
N LYS A 256 -2.24 11.12 -24.30
CA LYS A 256 -3.19 11.16 -25.44
C LYS A 256 -4.54 10.54 -25.09
#